data_AF-A0A0E2D7H6-F1
#
_entry.id   AF-A0A0E2D7H6-F1
#
_cell.length_a   1.000
_cell.length_b   1.000
_cell.length_c   1.000
_cell.angle_alpha   90.00
_cell.angle_beta   90.00
_cell.angle_gamma   90.00
#
_symmetry.space_group_name_H-M   'P 1'
#
loop_
_entity.id
_entity.type
_entity.pdbx_description
1 polymer ?
#
loop_
_entity_poly.entity_id
_entity_poly.type
_entity_poly.pdbx_seq_one_letter_code
_entity_poly.pdbx_strand_id
1 'polypeptide(L)'
;MIKILQFLLLVGILLFALNSFSQKKESITKCSASAYSRDDDPAGTNVRDSPKGKILTSIPSGAMFEIIGYSKGWFQITNVSYSAEDKAEAVKRGHKVKEGFVHLNGFVGWIYSERTEVNFEGKGKIDLYATPEYGDSIFTYDGDRIAPHRIIILSCQRDWLRIDFGRGEKKGWVDKYCSNSLSNCN
;
A
#
# COMPACT_ATOMS: atom_id res chain seq x y z
N MET A 1 2.16 40.90 43.50
CA MET A 1 0.94 40.24 42.97
C MET A 1 0.97 40.01 41.46
N ILE A 2 1.44 40.95 40.62
CA ILE A 2 1.45 40.81 39.14
C ILE A 2 2.29 39.61 38.62
N LYS A 3 3.41 39.28 39.28
CA LYS A 3 4.28 38.16 38.85
C LYS A 3 3.67 36.76 39.06
N ILE A 4 2.78 36.60 40.04
CA ILE A 4 2.12 35.31 40.35
C ILE A 4 1.01 35.02 39.32
N LEU A 5 0.29 36.07 38.90
CA LEU A 5 -0.77 35.97 37.90
C LEU A 5 -0.22 35.62 36.51
N GLN A 6 0.92 36.20 36.12
CA GLN A 6 1.62 35.84 34.87
C GLN A 6 2.12 34.39 34.88
N PHE A 7 2.63 33.89 36.01
CA PHE A 7 3.11 32.52 36.12
C PHE A 7 1.97 31.49 36.01
N LEU A 8 0.82 31.75 36.64
CA LEU A 8 -0.37 30.90 36.54
C LEU A 8 -0.95 30.88 35.11
N LEU A 9 -0.92 32.00 34.40
CA LEU A 9 -1.38 32.09 33.01
C LEU A 9 -0.49 31.26 32.05
N LEU A 10 0.84 31.31 32.23
CA LEU A 10 1.78 30.52 31.44
C LEU A 10 1.65 29.01 31.69
N VAL A 11 1.47 28.60 32.94
CA VAL A 11 1.26 27.18 33.29
C VAL A 11 -0.08 26.67 32.74
N GLY A 12 -1.14 27.50 32.77
CA GLY A 12 -2.44 27.16 32.19
C GLY A 12 -2.38 26.97 30.67
N ILE A 13 -1.66 27.83 29.94
CA ILE A 13 -1.44 27.71 28.49
C ILE A 13 -0.61 26.46 28.15
N LEU A 14 0.42 26.16 28.96
CA LEU A 14 1.27 24.98 28.78
C LEU A 14 0.48 23.68 29.01
N LEU A 15 -0.41 23.64 30.01
CA LEU A 15 -1.29 22.49 30.29
C LEU A 15 -2.36 22.31 29.19
N PHE A 16 -2.90 23.38 28.61
CA PHE A 16 -3.80 23.31 27.46
C PHE A 16 -3.09 22.81 26.18
N ALA A 17 -1.83 23.22 25.96
CA ALA A 17 -1.04 22.77 24.83
C ALA A 17 -0.67 21.27 24.94
N LEU A 18 -0.42 20.77 26.15
CA LEU A 18 -0.09 19.35 26.39
C LEU A 18 -1.29 18.41 26.19
N ASN A 19 -2.52 18.87 26.47
CA ASN A 19 -3.74 18.07 26.26
C ASN A 19 -4.17 17.95 24.79
N SER A 20 -3.56 18.71 23.88
CA SER A 20 -3.94 18.70 22.46
C SER A 20 -3.16 17.67 21.63
N PHE A 21 -2.17 16.99 22.19
CA PHE A 21 -1.52 15.83 21.56
C PHE A 21 -2.30 14.54 21.85
N SER A 22 -3.60 14.55 21.58
CA SER A 22 -4.32 13.29 21.39
C SER A 22 -3.81 12.70 20.07
N GLN A 23 -2.87 11.75 20.13
CA GLN A 23 -2.48 10.94 18.98
C GLN A 23 -3.75 10.32 18.41
N LYS A 24 -4.32 10.93 17.37
CA LYS A 24 -5.45 10.36 16.64
C LYS A 24 -4.91 9.08 16.01
N LYS A 25 -5.18 7.94 16.67
CA LYS A 25 -4.79 6.61 16.20
C LYS A 25 -5.20 6.52 14.74
N GLU A 26 -4.22 6.37 13.87
CA GLU A 26 -4.46 6.42 12.44
C GLU A 26 -5.39 5.26 12.06
N SER A 27 -6.55 5.58 11.47
CA SER A 27 -7.55 4.58 11.14
C SER A 27 -7.10 3.82 9.89
N ILE A 28 -6.91 2.52 10.04
CA ILE A 28 -6.58 1.63 8.93
C ILE A 28 -7.86 1.30 8.17
N THR A 29 -7.93 1.68 6.89
CA THR A 29 -9.00 1.22 6.00
C THR A 29 -8.68 -0.20 5.57
N LYS A 30 -9.51 -1.17 5.95
CA LYS A 30 -9.33 -2.57 5.55
C LYS A 30 -9.63 -2.76 4.07
N CYS A 31 -8.82 -3.57 3.41
CA CYS A 31 -9.05 -3.97 2.04
C CYS A 31 -8.39 -5.32 1.73
N SER A 32 -8.59 -5.84 0.53
CA SER A 32 -7.96 -7.07 0.05
C SER A 32 -7.59 -6.86 -1.41
N ALA A 33 -6.31 -7.00 -1.75
CA ALA A 33 -5.84 -7.04 -3.14
C ALA A 33 -4.48 -7.74 -3.20
N SER A 34 -4.15 -8.37 -4.32
CA SER A 34 -2.79 -8.84 -4.58
C SER A 34 -2.04 -7.78 -5.38
N ALA A 35 -0.75 -7.63 -5.10
CA ALA A 35 0.08 -6.60 -5.73
C ALA A 35 1.54 -7.02 -5.76
N TYR A 36 2.36 -6.23 -6.44
CA TYR A 36 3.79 -6.43 -6.57
C TYR A 36 4.56 -5.19 -6.11
N SER A 37 5.75 -5.43 -5.58
CA SER A 37 6.75 -4.41 -5.28
C SER A 37 7.29 -3.84 -6.58
N ARG A 38 7.31 -2.52 -6.69
CA ARG A 38 7.92 -1.79 -7.81
C ARG A 38 8.93 -0.80 -7.26
N ASP A 39 10.18 -1.22 -7.19
CA ASP A 39 11.30 -0.37 -6.82
C ASP A 39 12.55 -0.81 -7.58
N ASP A 40 12.99 0.03 -8.52
CA ASP A 40 14.14 -0.24 -9.37
C ASP A 40 15.48 -0.06 -8.62
N ASP A 41 15.44 0.43 -7.37
CA ASP A 41 16.60 0.45 -6.49
C ASP A 41 17.01 -1.00 -6.12
N PRO A 42 18.27 -1.41 -6.31
CA PRO A 42 18.75 -2.73 -5.89
C PRO A 42 18.56 -3.04 -4.39
N ALA A 43 18.50 -2.01 -3.55
CA ALA A 43 18.16 -2.17 -2.13
C ALA A 43 16.70 -2.62 -1.91
N GLY A 44 15.85 -2.50 -2.93
CA GLY A 44 14.46 -2.92 -2.92
C GLY A 44 13.57 -2.05 -2.04
N THR A 45 12.29 -2.43 -1.97
CA THR A 45 11.31 -1.68 -1.20
C THR A 45 11.40 -2.00 0.28
N ASN A 46 11.52 -0.96 1.11
CA ASN A 46 11.47 -1.09 2.56
C ASN A 46 10.07 -1.48 3.05
N VAL A 47 10.00 -2.49 3.91
CA VAL A 47 8.80 -2.86 4.66
C VAL A 47 8.98 -2.48 6.13
N ARG A 48 8.01 -1.76 6.68
CA ARG A 48 8.09 -1.10 7.99
C ARG A 48 7.09 -1.64 9.00
N ASP A 49 7.33 -1.40 10.29
CA ASP A 49 6.41 -1.77 11.38
C ASP A 49 5.13 -0.92 11.41
N SER A 50 5.22 0.29 10.87
CA SER A 50 4.16 1.29 10.79
C SER A 50 4.47 2.28 9.64
N PRO A 51 3.48 3.06 9.17
CA PRO A 51 3.72 4.14 8.23
C PRO A 51 4.85 5.06 8.72
N LYS A 52 5.90 5.21 7.91
CA LYS A 52 7.12 5.99 8.25
C LYS A 52 7.88 5.50 9.50
N GLY A 53 7.56 4.32 10.03
CA GLY A 53 8.19 3.73 11.21
C GLY A 53 9.52 3.03 10.93
N LYS A 54 9.90 2.12 11.82
CA LYS A 54 11.16 1.36 11.69
C LYS A 54 11.10 0.40 10.50
N ILE A 55 12.19 0.28 9.77
CA ILE A 55 12.35 -0.74 8.73
C ILE A 55 12.48 -2.12 9.41
N LEU A 56 11.59 -3.04 9.04
CA LEU A 56 11.63 -4.44 9.47
C LEU A 56 12.50 -5.28 8.54
N THR A 57 12.31 -5.09 7.23
CA THR A 57 13.06 -5.75 6.16
C THR A 57 12.93 -4.96 4.85
N SER A 58 13.49 -5.47 3.77
CA SER A 58 13.31 -4.98 2.40
C SER A 58 13.00 -6.15 1.46
N ILE A 59 12.19 -5.88 0.44
CA ILE A 59 11.76 -6.88 -0.56
C ILE A 59 12.16 -6.41 -1.96
N PRO A 60 12.59 -7.30 -2.87
CA PRO A 60 13.03 -6.89 -4.20
C PRO A 60 11.86 -6.38 -5.05
N SER A 61 12.18 -5.72 -6.18
CA SER A 61 11.21 -5.46 -7.24
C SER A 61 10.61 -6.78 -7.75
N GLY A 62 9.33 -6.78 -8.12
CA GLY A 62 8.59 -7.96 -8.55
C GLY A 62 8.18 -8.92 -7.42
N ALA A 63 8.53 -8.63 -6.15
CA ALA A 63 8.01 -9.41 -5.02
C ALA A 63 6.49 -9.25 -4.91
N MET A 64 5.77 -10.36 -4.91
CA MET A 64 4.32 -10.41 -4.76
C MET A 64 3.93 -10.32 -3.28
N PHE A 65 2.82 -9.67 -2.97
CA PHE A 65 2.23 -9.62 -1.64
C PHE A 65 0.73 -9.37 -1.69
N GLU A 66 0.07 -9.56 -0.55
CA GLU A 66 -1.33 -9.21 -0.34
C GLU A 66 -1.44 -7.88 0.41
N ILE A 67 -2.22 -6.94 -0.10
CA ILE A 67 -2.62 -5.72 0.60
C ILE A 67 -3.83 -6.05 1.49
N ILE A 68 -3.72 -5.75 2.78
CA ILE A 68 -4.76 -5.99 3.79
C ILE A 68 -5.32 -4.71 4.41
N GLY A 69 -4.69 -3.58 4.13
CA GLY A 69 -5.17 -2.29 4.59
C GLY A 69 -4.43 -1.10 4.01
N TYR A 70 -4.97 0.09 4.23
CA TYR A 70 -4.42 1.34 3.76
C TYR A 70 -4.48 2.41 4.85
N SER A 71 -3.44 3.24 4.90
CA SER A 71 -3.33 4.40 5.77
C SER A 71 -2.46 5.48 5.13
N LYS A 72 -3.05 6.60 4.71
CA LYS A 72 -2.37 7.82 4.23
C LYS A 72 -1.13 7.58 3.34
N GLY A 73 -1.32 6.87 2.23
CA GLY A 73 -0.23 6.57 1.27
C GLY A 73 0.64 5.38 1.66
N TRP A 74 0.21 4.56 2.61
CA TRP A 74 0.87 3.31 2.97
C TRP A 74 -0.10 2.15 2.87
N PHE A 75 0.36 1.04 2.32
CA PHE A 75 -0.35 -0.23 2.35
C PHE A 75 0.19 -1.09 3.47
N GLN A 76 -0.72 -1.68 4.24
CA GLN A 76 -0.39 -2.80 5.10
C GLN A 76 -0.43 -4.06 4.25
N ILE A 77 0.64 -4.86 4.30
CA ILE A 77 0.82 -6.03 3.45
C ILE A 77 1.06 -7.30 4.28
N THR A 78 0.80 -8.45 3.65
CA THR A 78 1.11 -9.77 4.17
C THR A 78 1.52 -10.74 3.07
N ASN A 79 1.96 -11.95 3.45
CA ASN A 79 2.17 -13.09 2.56
C ASN A 79 3.09 -12.76 1.38
N VAL A 80 4.25 -12.16 1.67
CA VAL A 80 5.24 -11.79 0.64
C VAL A 80 5.86 -13.05 0.03
N SER A 81 6.00 -13.08 -1.29
CA SER A 81 6.64 -14.15 -2.04
C SER A 81 7.48 -13.62 -3.20
N TYR A 82 8.68 -14.17 -3.41
CA TYR A 82 9.51 -13.84 -4.57
C TYR A 82 10.53 -14.94 -4.91
N SER A 83 10.96 -14.98 -6.17
CA SER A 83 12.06 -15.84 -6.63
C SER A 83 13.41 -15.31 -6.13
N ALA A 84 14.19 -16.16 -5.48
CA ALA A 84 15.52 -15.83 -4.96
C ALA A 84 16.62 -16.38 -5.88
N GLU A 85 16.65 -15.88 -7.11
CA GLU A 85 17.71 -16.20 -8.09
C GLU A 85 19.09 -15.93 -7.50
N ASP A 86 19.25 -14.77 -6.86
CA ASP A 86 20.38 -14.49 -5.97
C ASP A 86 20.05 -14.85 -4.52
N LYS A 87 20.39 -16.08 -4.15
CA LYS A 87 20.24 -16.58 -2.78
C LYS A 87 21.05 -15.76 -1.76
N ALA A 88 22.23 -15.26 -2.12
CA ALA A 88 23.06 -14.51 -1.18
C ALA A 88 22.40 -13.18 -0.81
N GLU A 89 21.77 -12.52 -1.79
CA GLU A 89 21.04 -11.28 -1.56
C GLU A 89 19.79 -11.48 -0.68
N ALA A 90 19.05 -12.58 -0.87
CA ALA A 90 17.96 -12.95 0.03
C ALA A 90 18.46 -13.19 1.47
N VAL A 91 19.61 -13.85 1.64
CA VAL A 91 20.19 -14.11 2.97
C VAL A 91 20.66 -12.83 3.65
N LYS A 92 21.25 -11.86 2.92
CA LYS A 92 21.62 -10.55 3.49
C LYS A 92 20.41 -9.79 4.06
N ARG A 93 19.23 -9.98 3.47
CA ARG A 93 17.94 -9.43 3.96
C ARG A 93 17.38 -10.20 5.15
N GLY A 94 18.04 -11.27 5.58
CA GLY A 94 17.57 -12.15 6.65
C GLY A 94 16.47 -13.12 6.20
N HIS A 95 16.27 -13.29 4.89
CA HIS A 95 15.21 -14.15 4.36
C HIS A 95 15.69 -15.59 4.17
N LYS A 96 14.81 -16.55 4.47
CA LYS A 96 15.07 -17.97 4.26
C LYS A 96 14.61 -18.39 2.87
N VAL A 97 15.53 -18.97 2.10
CA VAL A 97 15.24 -19.49 0.76
C VAL A 97 14.93 -20.98 0.83
N LYS A 98 13.80 -21.39 0.26
CA LYS A 98 13.39 -22.79 0.09
C LYS A 98 13.03 -23.01 -1.38
N GLU A 99 13.63 -24.04 -2.00
CA GLU A 99 13.32 -24.42 -3.39
C GLU A 99 13.43 -23.25 -4.40
N GLY A 100 14.35 -22.31 -4.17
CA GLY A 100 14.54 -21.14 -5.01
C GLY A 100 13.61 -19.96 -4.71
N PHE A 101 12.72 -20.06 -3.73
CA PHE A 101 11.77 -19.02 -3.36
C PHE A 101 11.96 -18.54 -1.92
N VAL A 102 11.53 -17.30 -1.67
CA VAL A 102 11.31 -16.76 -0.33
C VAL A 102 9.82 -16.60 -0.12
N HIS A 103 9.34 -17.07 1.04
CA HIS A 103 7.97 -16.85 1.49
C HIS A 103 7.98 -16.29 2.92
N LEU A 104 7.38 -15.13 3.11
CA LEU A 104 7.17 -14.50 4.42
C LEU A 104 5.69 -14.65 4.82
N ASN A 105 5.25 -15.90 5.00
CA ASN A 105 3.85 -16.22 5.32
C ASN A 105 3.45 -15.65 6.67
N GLY A 106 2.34 -14.92 6.73
CA GLY A 106 1.84 -14.26 7.94
C GLY A 106 2.69 -13.09 8.44
N PHE A 107 3.77 -12.72 7.75
CA PHE A 107 4.52 -11.50 8.05
C PHE A 107 3.65 -10.28 7.72
N VAL A 108 3.51 -9.35 8.65
CA VAL A 108 2.74 -8.12 8.44
C VAL A 108 3.66 -6.91 8.52
N GLY A 109 3.56 -6.02 7.54
CA GLY A 109 4.30 -4.76 7.52
C GLY A 109 3.68 -3.71 6.62
N TRP A 110 4.34 -2.57 6.51
CA TRP A 110 3.86 -1.41 5.78
C TRP A 110 4.81 -1.02 4.65
N ILE A 111 4.27 -0.85 3.46
CA ILE A 111 4.96 -0.42 2.25
C ILE A 111 4.40 0.93 1.78
N TYR A 112 5.25 1.78 1.19
CA TYR A 112 4.80 3.03 0.61
C TYR A 112 4.00 2.76 -0.67
N SER A 113 2.82 3.34 -0.82
CA SER A 113 1.87 2.96 -1.87
C SER A 113 2.38 3.19 -3.29
N GLU A 114 3.24 4.19 -3.49
CA GLU A 114 3.83 4.48 -4.81
C GLU A 114 4.90 3.47 -5.24
N ARG A 115 5.32 2.57 -4.34
CA ARG A 115 6.21 1.43 -4.63
C ARG A 115 5.44 0.13 -4.87
N THR A 116 4.15 0.25 -5.16
CA THR A 116 3.25 -0.88 -5.36
C THR A 116 2.62 -0.80 -6.74
N GLU A 117 2.58 -1.93 -7.44
CA GLU A 117 1.86 -2.08 -8.69
C GLU A 117 0.85 -3.22 -8.60
N VAL A 118 -0.24 -3.09 -9.34
CA VAL A 118 -1.26 -4.14 -9.51
C VAL A 118 -1.28 -4.51 -10.98
N ASN A 119 -1.29 -5.81 -11.23
CA ASN A 119 -1.33 -6.31 -12.59
C ASN A 119 -2.79 -6.40 -13.07
N PHE A 120 -3.11 -5.68 -14.15
CA PHE A 120 -4.38 -5.81 -14.90
C PHE A 120 -4.17 -6.56 -16.22
N GLU A 121 -3.05 -7.28 -16.38
CA GLU A 121 -2.70 -7.99 -17.62
C GLU A 121 -3.81 -8.92 -18.12
N GLY A 122 -4.01 -8.91 -19.43
CA GLY A 122 -5.06 -9.65 -20.11
C GLY A 122 -6.42 -8.93 -20.15
N LYS A 123 -6.53 -7.73 -19.57
CA LYS A 123 -7.74 -6.89 -19.68
C LYS A 123 -7.53 -5.77 -20.69
N GLY A 124 -8.41 -5.75 -21.68
CA GLY A 124 -8.58 -4.64 -22.59
C GLY A 124 -9.51 -3.54 -22.04
N LYS A 125 -10.42 -3.93 -21.14
CA LYS A 125 -11.46 -3.04 -20.61
C LYS A 125 -11.39 -2.89 -19.09
N ILE A 126 -11.47 -1.66 -18.60
CA ILE A 126 -11.75 -1.35 -17.20
C ILE A 126 -12.82 -0.27 -17.09
N ASP A 127 -13.67 -0.39 -16.08
CA ASP A 127 -14.65 0.62 -15.70
C ASP A 127 -14.22 1.23 -14.36
N LEU A 128 -14.26 2.56 -14.27
CA LEU A 128 -14.00 3.30 -13.05
C LEU A 128 -15.30 3.90 -12.52
N TYR A 129 -15.47 3.87 -11.21
CA TYR A 129 -16.66 4.30 -10.49
C TYR A 129 -16.35 5.47 -9.56
N ALA A 130 -17.38 6.28 -9.25
CA ALA A 130 -17.25 7.42 -8.34
C ALA A 130 -17.04 6.99 -6.87
N THR A 131 -17.67 5.88 -6.48
CA THR A 131 -17.66 5.27 -5.15
C THR A 131 -17.20 3.81 -5.24
N PRO A 132 -16.73 3.18 -4.14
CA PRO A 132 -16.30 1.78 -4.11
C PRO A 132 -17.51 0.82 -4.07
N GLU A 133 -18.37 0.95 -5.08
CA GLU A 133 -19.58 0.17 -5.32
C GLU A 133 -19.94 0.26 -6.80
N TYR A 134 -20.68 -0.74 -7.29
CA TYR A 134 -21.16 -0.73 -8.66
C TYR A 134 -22.22 0.35 -8.87
N GLY A 135 -22.12 1.04 -9.99
CA GLY A 135 -23.04 2.09 -10.42
C GLY A 135 -22.74 2.50 -11.86
N ASP A 136 -23.06 3.73 -12.23
CA ASP A 136 -22.65 4.25 -13.53
C ASP A 136 -21.14 4.45 -13.59
N SER A 137 -20.51 3.94 -14.65
CA SER A 137 -19.10 4.17 -14.91
C SER A 137 -18.86 5.65 -15.17
N ILE A 138 -17.91 6.24 -14.43
CA ILE A 138 -17.45 7.61 -14.66
C ILE A 138 -16.34 7.68 -15.71
N PHE A 139 -15.81 6.52 -16.12
CA PHE A 139 -14.79 6.37 -17.15
C PHE A 139 -14.63 4.91 -17.51
N THR A 140 -14.63 4.63 -18.80
CA THR A 140 -14.33 3.32 -19.34
C THR A 140 -13.11 3.42 -20.23
N TYR A 141 -12.08 2.65 -19.91
CA TYR A 141 -11.02 2.36 -20.86
C TYR A 141 -11.40 1.10 -21.61
N ASP A 142 -11.31 1.12 -22.93
CA ASP A 142 -11.57 -0.01 -23.82
C ASP A 142 -10.50 -0.01 -24.91
N GLY A 143 -9.45 -0.81 -24.72
CA GLY A 143 -8.34 -0.98 -25.63
C GLY A 143 -7.81 -2.42 -25.59
N ASP A 144 -6.68 -2.72 -26.23
CA ASP A 144 -6.21 -4.10 -26.32
C ASP A 144 -5.50 -4.59 -25.04
N ARG A 145 -4.74 -3.70 -24.38
CA ARG A 145 -4.00 -4.00 -23.14
C ARG A 145 -3.82 -2.74 -22.30
N ILE A 146 -3.92 -2.88 -20.99
CA ILE A 146 -3.53 -1.84 -20.03
C ILE A 146 -2.07 -2.06 -19.66
N ALA A 147 -1.21 -1.11 -19.99
CA ALA A 147 0.18 -1.16 -19.55
C ALA A 147 0.28 -0.89 -18.03
N PRO A 148 1.06 -1.67 -17.25
CA PRO A 148 1.13 -1.53 -15.78
C PRO A 148 1.44 -0.11 -15.30
N HIS A 149 2.32 0.60 -16.02
CA HIS A 149 2.73 1.97 -15.66
C HIS A 149 1.64 3.04 -15.80
N ARG A 150 0.49 2.70 -16.41
CA ARG A 150 -0.68 3.59 -16.51
C ARG A 150 -1.51 3.62 -15.22
N ILE A 151 -1.29 2.70 -14.29
CA ILE A 151 -2.06 2.63 -13.05
C ILE A 151 -1.21 3.02 -11.85
N ILE A 152 -1.70 3.96 -11.05
CA ILE A 152 -1.17 4.24 -9.71
C ILE A 152 -2.28 3.96 -8.72
N ILE A 153 -1.99 3.16 -7.69
CA ILE A 153 -2.96 2.89 -6.62
C ILE A 153 -2.86 4.00 -5.58
N LEU A 154 -3.97 4.68 -5.34
CA LEU A 154 -4.05 5.82 -4.42
C LEU A 154 -4.51 5.39 -3.02
N SER A 155 -5.46 4.45 -2.96
CA SER A 155 -6.03 3.91 -1.73
C SER A 155 -6.79 2.62 -2.01
N CYS A 156 -7.30 1.96 -0.97
CA CYS A 156 -8.17 0.78 -1.11
C CYS A 156 -9.29 0.81 -0.06
N GLN A 157 -10.38 0.08 -0.31
CA GLN A 157 -11.49 -0.13 0.62
C GLN A 157 -12.25 -1.40 0.27
N ARG A 158 -12.35 -2.35 1.21
CA ARG A 158 -12.91 -3.69 0.96
C ARG A 158 -12.21 -4.31 -0.26
N ASP A 159 -12.96 -4.67 -1.28
CA ASP A 159 -12.43 -5.23 -2.51
C ASP A 159 -12.12 -4.18 -3.58
N TRP A 160 -12.21 -2.89 -3.26
CA TRP A 160 -12.04 -1.83 -4.23
C TRP A 160 -10.67 -1.15 -4.11
N LEU A 161 -10.08 -0.84 -5.26
CA LEU A 161 -8.88 -0.02 -5.38
C LEU A 161 -9.28 1.34 -5.94
N ARG A 162 -8.80 2.42 -5.34
CA ARG A 162 -8.87 3.75 -5.95
C ARG A 162 -7.59 3.97 -6.73
N ILE A 163 -7.72 4.26 -8.01
CA ILE A 163 -6.58 4.41 -8.90
C ILE A 163 -6.51 5.80 -9.54
N ASP A 164 -5.31 6.18 -9.95
CA ASP A 164 -5.05 7.20 -10.95
C ASP A 164 -4.67 6.49 -12.25
N PHE A 165 -5.60 6.49 -13.20
CA PHE A 165 -5.42 5.97 -14.54
C PHE A 165 -4.76 7.02 -15.42
N GLY A 166 -3.79 6.61 -16.24
CA GLY A 166 -3.12 7.47 -17.20
C GLY A 166 -2.29 8.60 -16.58
N ARG A 167 -2.00 8.55 -15.27
CA ARG A 167 -1.26 9.59 -14.53
C ARG A 167 -1.90 10.97 -14.63
N GLY A 168 -3.16 11.06 -14.24
CA GLY A 168 -3.95 12.29 -14.20
C GLY A 168 -5.08 12.30 -15.22
N GLU A 169 -5.20 11.29 -16.08
CA GLU A 169 -6.30 11.17 -17.05
C GLU A 169 -7.63 10.97 -16.32
N LYS A 170 -7.69 9.99 -15.40
CA LYS A 170 -8.88 9.77 -14.58
C LYS A 170 -8.55 9.14 -13.24
N LYS A 171 -9.20 9.65 -12.19
CA LYS A 171 -9.21 9.00 -10.87
C LYS A 171 -10.58 8.39 -10.59
N GLY A 172 -10.60 7.17 -10.08
CA GLY A 172 -11.84 6.48 -9.75
C GLY A 172 -11.59 5.18 -9.00
N TRP A 173 -12.67 4.51 -8.62
CA TRP A 173 -12.65 3.21 -7.98
C TRP A 173 -12.78 2.10 -9.00
N VAL A 174 -12.07 1.02 -8.78
CA VAL A 174 -12.14 -0.19 -9.59
C VAL A 174 -12.24 -1.38 -8.64
N ASP A 175 -13.10 -2.35 -8.95
CA ASP A 175 -13.14 -3.59 -8.19
C ASP A 175 -11.79 -4.31 -8.36
N LYS A 176 -11.31 -4.98 -7.31
CA LYS A 176 -10.03 -5.69 -7.36
C LYS A 176 -10.16 -6.74 -8.46
N TYR A 177 -9.22 -6.71 -9.39
CA TYR A 177 -9.10 -7.78 -10.37
C TYR A 177 -8.10 -8.81 -9.87
N CYS A 178 -8.41 -10.08 -10.14
CA CYS A 178 -7.56 -11.22 -9.80
C CYS A 178 -6.15 -11.03 -10.34
N SER A 179 -5.20 -10.79 -9.43
CA SER A 179 -3.79 -10.62 -9.81
C SER A 179 -3.09 -11.98 -9.94
N ASN A 180 -3.75 -13.07 -9.55
CA ASN A 180 -3.23 -14.42 -9.78
C ASN A 180 -3.71 -14.94 -11.14
N SER A 181 -2.78 -15.06 -12.09
CA SER A 181 -3.03 -15.69 -13.39
C SER A 181 -3.35 -17.18 -13.30
N LEU A 182 -3.14 -17.83 -12.14
CA LEU A 182 -3.42 -19.25 -11.89
C LEU A 182 -4.75 -19.52 -11.18
N SER A 183 -5.49 -18.51 -10.74
CA SER A 183 -6.81 -18.70 -10.12
C SER A 183 -7.82 -17.68 -10.66
N ASN A 184 -8.96 -18.18 -11.14
CA ASN A 184 -10.18 -17.38 -11.20
C ASN A 184 -10.55 -16.98 -9.77
N CYS A 185 -10.87 -15.71 -9.51
CA CYS A 185 -11.47 -15.33 -8.23
C CYS A 185 -12.92 -15.78 -8.21
N ASN A 186 -13.13 -17.10 -8.09
CA ASN A 186 -14.40 -17.74 -7.81
C ASN A 186 -14.44 -18.13 -6.33
#